data_AF-A8DWS4-F1
#
_entry.id   AF-A8DWS4-F1
#
_cell.length_a   1.000
_cell.length_b   1.000
_cell.length_c   1.000
_cell.angle_alpha   90.00
_cell.angle_beta   90.00
_cell.angle_gamma   90.00
#
_symmetry.space_group_name_H-M   'P 1'
#
loop_
_entity.id
_entity.type
_entity.pdbx_description
1 polymer ?
#
loop_
_entity_poly.entity_id
_entity_poly.type
_entity_poly.pdbx_seq_one_letter_code
_entity_poly.pdbx_strand_id
1 'polypeptide(L)'
;LVDTGGLQSEIATKLSSLGDQANTEFLISKLLPSSQDVELVGQTPNRKLVMLQNLLRPNLKCKNPRALCVVAILDILCFKSLYEVKSSNECILSHMCTVYGEEVGDNNTVTPRVRHFCCKGFAIDILMNLERDLEFEAEIYLVEDKKYGVYDKKLKRWNGMIGDLVDGRAELALRPPCLLLFC
;
A
#
# COMPACT_ATOMS: atom_id res chain seq x y z
N LEU A 1 44.79 -4.27 -30.56
CA LEU A 1 43.51 -3.73 -31.06
C LEU A 1 42.46 -4.17 -30.06
N VAL A 2 42.20 -3.33 -29.05
CA VAL A 2 41.14 -3.60 -28.07
C VAL A 2 39.86 -3.05 -28.67
N ASP A 3 38.88 -3.93 -28.84
CA ASP A 3 37.59 -3.65 -29.44
C ASP A 3 36.80 -2.71 -28.52
N THR A 4 36.56 -1.47 -28.97
CA THR A 4 35.73 -0.47 -28.29
C THR A 4 34.34 -0.39 -28.94
N GLY A 5 33.87 -1.47 -29.56
CA GLY A 5 32.51 -1.59 -30.10
C GLY A 5 31.47 -1.76 -29.01
N GLY A 6 31.09 -0.68 -28.31
CA GLY A 6 29.98 -0.77 -27.35
C GLY A 6 29.61 0.48 -26.55
N LEU A 7 30.37 1.57 -26.59
CA LEU A 7 29.99 2.84 -25.95
C LEU A 7 29.60 3.87 -27.01
N GLN A 8 28.46 3.64 -27.67
CA GLN A 8 27.77 4.73 -28.37
C GLN A 8 26.84 5.46 -27.39
N SER A 9 27.42 6.42 -26.68
CA SER A 9 26.80 7.72 -26.51
C SER A 9 27.91 8.71 -26.13
N GLU A 10 27.93 9.87 -26.79
CA GLU A 10 28.59 11.04 -26.23
C GLU A 10 27.91 11.33 -24.90
N ILE A 11 28.49 10.84 -23.80
CA ILE A 11 28.07 11.25 -22.47
C ILE A 11 28.47 12.71 -22.37
N ALA A 12 27.51 13.62 -22.49
CA ALA A 12 27.68 15.03 -22.13
C ALA A 12 27.85 15.09 -20.60
N THR A 13 29.02 14.65 -20.13
CA THR A 13 29.33 14.51 -18.71
C THR A 13 29.56 15.90 -18.14
N LYS A 14 28.52 16.48 -17.55
CA LYS A 14 28.66 17.72 -16.80
C LYS A 14 29.52 17.41 -15.57
N LEU A 15 30.66 18.08 -15.41
CA LEU A 15 31.55 17.86 -14.26
C LEU A 15 31.27 18.91 -13.17
N SER A 16 31.43 18.52 -11.91
CA SER A 16 31.42 19.44 -10.76
C SER A 16 32.72 20.24 -10.69
N SER A 17 32.79 21.25 -9.83
CA SER A 17 34.02 22.03 -9.57
C SER A 17 35.17 21.19 -8.99
N LEU A 18 34.88 19.99 -8.48
CA LEU A 18 35.85 19.04 -7.96
C LEU A 18 36.25 17.98 -9.00
N GLY A 19 35.65 18.01 -10.20
CA GLY A 19 35.91 17.03 -11.26
C GLY A 19 35.06 15.76 -11.17
N ASP A 20 34.06 15.70 -10.31
CA ASP A 20 33.12 14.57 -10.24
C ASP A 20 32.08 14.65 -11.35
N GLN A 21 31.62 13.51 -11.85
CA GLN A 21 30.49 13.46 -12.78
C GLN A 21 29.21 13.97 -12.08
N ALA A 22 28.73 15.12 -12.52
CA ALA A 22 27.44 15.67 -12.10
C ALA A 22 26.29 14.95 -12.81
N ASN A 23 25.12 14.93 -12.16
CA ASN A 23 23.92 14.23 -12.63
C ASN A 23 24.09 12.71 -12.76
N THR A 24 24.92 12.12 -11.90
CA THR A 24 25.00 10.66 -11.73
C THR A 24 23.66 10.12 -11.23
N GLU A 25 23.17 9.08 -11.89
CA GLU A 25 22.00 8.32 -11.44
C GLU A 25 22.48 7.17 -10.56
N PHE A 26 21.96 7.07 -9.33
CA PHE A 26 22.27 6.01 -8.40
C PHE A 26 21.13 4.99 -8.36
N LEU A 27 21.49 3.72 -8.26
CA LEU A 27 20.59 2.62 -7.96
C LEU A 27 20.71 2.30 -6.46
N ILE A 28 19.57 2.17 -5.79
CA ILE A 28 19.48 1.87 -4.35
C ILE A 28 18.93 0.47 -4.24
N SER A 29 19.67 -0.40 -3.56
CA SER A 29 19.29 -1.80 -3.39
C SER A 29 19.27 -2.23 -1.93
N LYS A 30 18.40 -3.18 -1.61
CA LYS A 30 18.26 -3.82 -0.30
C LYS A 30 18.78 -5.24 -0.37
N LEU A 31 19.56 -5.63 0.65
CA LEU A 31 20.00 -7.01 0.82
C LEU A 31 18.89 -7.83 1.48
N LEU A 32 18.52 -8.94 0.85
CA LEU A 32 17.56 -9.89 1.39
C LEU A 32 18.24 -10.78 2.43
N PRO A 33 17.75 -10.82 3.69
CA PRO A 33 18.41 -11.56 4.77
C PRO A 33 18.40 -13.09 4.57
N SER A 34 17.51 -13.59 3.72
CA SER A 34 17.26 -15.02 3.51
C SER A 34 17.96 -15.63 2.29
N SER A 35 18.45 -14.82 1.33
CA SER A 35 19.01 -15.36 0.09
C SER A 35 20.28 -14.68 -0.42
N GLN A 36 20.82 -13.68 0.30
CA GLN A 36 22.00 -12.91 -0.13
C GLN A 36 21.81 -12.18 -1.48
N ASP A 37 20.57 -12.19 -1.99
CA ASP A 37 20.16 -11.49 -3.19
C ASP A 37 19.97 -10.00 -2.93
N VAL A 38 20.10 -9.24 -4.01
CA VAL A 38 20.01 -7.79 -4.03
C VAL A 38 18.71 -7.39 -4.73
N GLU A 39 17.80 -6.75 -4.00
CA GLU A 39 16.56 -6.21 -4.54
C GLU A 39 16.74 -4.72 -4.85
N LEU A 40 16.39 -4.26 -6.06
CA LEU A 40 16.40 -2.83 -6.39
C LEU A 40 15.19 -2.14 -5.74
N VAL A 41 15.43 -1.21 -4.83
CA VAL A 41 14.40 -0.56 -4.02
C VAL A 41 14.18 0.92 -4.34
N GLY A 42 15.10 1.53 -5.08
CA GLY A 42 14.99 2.90 -5.51
C GLY A 42 16.04 3.31 -6.53
N GLN A 43 15.87 4.51 -7.09
CA GLN A 43 16.77 5.12 -8.05
C GLN A 43 16.76 6.63 -7.89
N THR A 44 17.82 7.32 -8.35
CA THR A 44 17.90 8.79 -8.28
C THR A 44 17.99 9.46 -9.66
N PRO A 45 17.00 9.28 -10.56
CA PRO A 45 17.01 9.96 -11.84
C PRO A 45 16.95 11.48 -11.64
N ASN A 46 17.79 12.23 -12.35
CA ASN A 46 17.79 13.70 -12.32
C ASN A 46 17.85 14.33 -10.91
N ARG A 47 18.67 13.77 -10.00
CA ARG A 47 18.83 14.23 -8.60
C ARG A 47 17.57 14.08 -7.72
N LYS A 48 16.54 13.38 -8.19
CA LYS A 48 15.34 13.11 -7.40
C LYS A 48 15.33 11.65 -6.97
N LEU A 49 15.22 11.42 -5.67
CA LEU A 49 15.00 10.08 -5.14
C LEU A 49 13.62 9.56 -5.53
N VAL A 50 13.58 8.41 -6.20
CA VAL A 50 12.37 7.67 -6.56
C VAL A 50 12.48 6.29 -5.95
N MET A 51 11.59 6.00 -5.00
CA MET A 51 11.51 4.67 -4.38
C MET A 51 10.59 3.77 -5.20
N LEU A 52 10.99 2.52 -5.38
CA LEU A 52 10.19 1.48 -6.05
C LEU A 52 9.30 0.73 -5.07
N GLN A 53 9.60 0.78 -3.77
CA GLN A 53 8.81 0.16 -2.71
C GLN A 53 8.79 0.99 -1.44
N ASN A 54 7.80 0.75 -0.58
CA ASN A 54 7.75 1.32 0.76
C ASN A 54 8.68 0.54 1.70
N LEU A 55 9.90 1.04 1.91
CA LEU A 55 10.89 0.37 2.75
C LEU A 55 10.54 0.36 4.25
N LEU A 56 9.77 1.34 4.72
CA LEU A 56 9.37 1.43 6.13
C LEU A 56 8.24 0.46 6.45
N ARG A 57 7.38 0.18 5.47
CA ARG A 57 6.15 -0.61 5.63
C ARG A 57 6.01 -1.56 4.44
N PRO A 58 6.84 -2.62 4.36
CA PRO A 58 6.93 -3.46 3.17
C PRO A 58 5.71 -4.36 2.93
N ASN A 59 4.94 -4.67 3.98
CA ASN A 59 3.81 -5.60 3.90
C ASN A 59 2.46 -4.91 3.71
N LEU A 60 2.43 -3.57 3.64
CA LEU A 60 1.18 -2.80 3.60
C LEU A 60 0.35 -3.16 2.36
N LYS A 61 -0.95 -3.44 2.55
CA LYS A 61 -1.88 -3.70 1.43
C LYS A 61 -2.26 -2.42 0.67
N CYS A 62 -2.28 -1.28 1.36
CA CYS A 62 -2.61 0.01 0.78
C CYS A 62 -1.55 0.48 -0.21
N LYS A 63 -1.97 1.17 -1.27
CA LYS A 63 -1.09 1.59 -2.37
C LYS A 63 -0.40 2.92 -2.10
N ASN A 64 -1.03 3.83 -1.36
CA ASN A 64 -0.48 5.13 -1.05
C ASN A 64 0.51 5.01 0.13
N PRO A 65 1.82 5.18 -0.10
CA PRO A 65 2.82 5.01 0.95
C PRO A 65 2.84 6.16 1.96
N ARG A 66 2.08 7.24 1.74
CA ARG A 66 1.93 8.37 2.67
C ARG A 66 0.65 8.30 3.50
N ALA A 67 -0.35 7.55 3.04
CA ALA A 67 -1.59 7.39 3.77
C ALA A 67 -1.44 6.40 4.94
N LEU A 68 -2.27 6.58 5.96
CA LEU A 68 -2.50 5.60 7.01
C LEU A 68 -3.32 4.44 6.43
N CYS A 69 -2.80 3.22 6.48
CA CYS A 69 -3.48 2.07 5.92
C CYS A 69 -4.45 1.43 6.93
N VAL A 70 -5.74 1.52 6.62
CA VAL A 70 -6.82 1.14 7.54
C VAL A 70 -7.55 -0.09 7.00
N VAL A 71 -7.62 -1.15 7.80
CA VAL A 71 -8.45 -2.32 7.53
C VAL A 71 -9.81 -2.18 8.22
N ALA A 72 -10.87 -2.56 7.54
CA ALA A 72 -12.22 -2.57 8.09
C ALA A 72 -12.98 -3.83 7.69
N ILE A 73 -14.10 -4.07 8.36
CA ILE A 73 -15.03 -5.16 8.04
C ILE A 73 -16.41 -4.58 7.78
N LEU A 74 -17.07 -5.06 6.72
CA LEU A 74 -18.43 -4.64 6.40
C LEU A 74 -19.41 -5.21 7.44
N ASP A 75 -19.68 -4.42 8.47
CA ASP A 75 -20.72 -4.70 9.47
C ASP A 75 -21.72 -3.53 9.47
N ILE A 76 -23.01 -3.85 9.64
CA ILE A 76 -24.15 -2.91 9.66
C ILE A 76 -23.94 -1.82 10.72
N LEU A 77 -23.18 -2.11 11.77
CA LEU A 77 -22.86 -1.14 12.83
C LEU A 77 -21.76 -0.14 12.45
N CYS A 78 -20.84 -0.49 11.56
CA CYS A 78 -19.77 0.41 11.10
C CYS A 78 -20.13 1.12 9.79
N PHE A 79 -20.92 0.47 8.93
CA PHE A 79 -21.25 0.95 7.59
C PHE A 79 -22.77 1.00 7.41
N LYS A 80 -23.30 2.21 7.25
CA LYS A 80 -24.72 2.46 6.98
C LYS A 80 -25.04 2.31 5.48
N SER A 81 -24.08 2.57 4.59
CA SER A 81 -24.22 2.43 3.14
C SER A 81 -22.90 2.07 2.49
N LEU A 82 -22.96 1.17 1.49
CA LEU A 82 -21.88 0.77 0.63
C LEU A 82 -22.42 0.68 -0.81
N TYR A 83 -21.89 1.47 -1.73
CA TYR A 83 -22.22 1.37 -3.16
C TYR A 83 -20.94 1.42 -4.00
N GLU A 84 -20.90 0.59 -5.05
CA GLU A 84 -19.75 0.47 -5.93
C GLU A 84 -19.64 1.73 -6.81
N VAL A 85 -18.43 2.25 -6.95
CA VAL A 85 -18.14 3.46 -7.73
C VAL A 85 -16.99 3.22 -8.70
N LYS A 86 -16.98 3.98 -9.80
CA LYS A 86 -15.92 3.93 -10.79
C LYS A 86 -14.82 4.96 -10.52
N SER A 87 -15.15 6.06 -9.83
CA SER A 87 -14.24 7.15 -9.54
C SER A 87 -14.34 7.60 -8.08
N SER A 88 -13.20 8.03 -7.52
CA SER A 88 -13.09 8.59 -6.17
C SER A 88 -13.94 9.85 -5.97
N ASN A 89 -14.13 10.64 -7.03
CA ASN A 89 -14.78 11.96 -6.97
C ASN A 89 -16.29 11.86 -6.72
N GLU A 90 -16.84 10.64 -6.72
CA GLU A 90 -18.25 10.36 -6.45
C GLU A 90 -18.55 10.23 -4.93
N CYS A 91 -17.53 10.13 -4.07
CA CYS A 91 -17.67 10.04 -2.62
C CYS A 91 -17.59 11.43 -1.96
N ILE A 92 -18.68 12.20 -1.95
CA ILE A 92 -18.69 13.59 -1.44
C ILE A 92 -18.83 13.65 0.10
N LEU A 93 -19.68 12.81 0.68
CA LEU A 93 -20.00 12.76 2.12
C LEU A 93 -19.68 11.37 2.71
N SER A 94 -18.68 10.73 2.13
CA SER A 94 -18.29 9.35 2.36
C SER A 94 -16.81 9.21 2.05
N HIS A 95 -16.22 8.11 2.50
CA HIS A 95 -14.83 7.79 2.23
C HIS A 95 -14.73 6.66 1.21
N MET A 96 -13.78 6.73 0.28
CA MET A 96 -13.54 5.64 -0.65
C MET A 96 -12.92 4.45 0.09
N CYS A 97 -13.50 3.26 -0.10
CA CYS A 97 -12.98 2.00 0.40
C CYS A 97 -12.66 1.08 -0.76
N THR A 98 -11.64 0.25 -0.58
CA THR A 98 -11.24 -0.76 -1.55
C THR A 98 -11.61 -2.15 -1.08
N VAL A 99 -12.18 -2.96 -1.96
CA VAL A 99 -12.38 -4.39 -1.73
C VAL A 99 -11.49 -5.13 -2.72
N TYR A 100 -10.57 -5.90 -2.16
CA TYR A 100 -9.77 -6.84 -2.92
C TYR A 100 -10.55 -8.15 -3.04
N GLY A 101 -10.57 -8.71 -4.24
CA GLY A 101 -11.19 -9.99 -4.52
C GLY A 101 -10.46 -10.71 -5.64
N GLU A 102 -10.91 -11.92 -5.91
CA GLU A 102 -10.37 -12.76 -6.96
C GLU A 102 -11.48 -13.10 -7.95
N GLU A 103 -11.17 -13.05 -9.23
CA GLU A 103 -12.03 -13.56 -10.30
C GLU A 103 -11.39 -14.79 -10.93
N VAL A 104 -12.19 -15.83 -11.11
CA VAL A 104 -11.79 -17.04 -11.84
C VAL A 104 -12.17 -16.84 -13.30
N GLY A 105 -11.16 -16.66 -14.17
CA GLY A 105 -11.36 -16.62 -15.61
C GLY A 105 -11.61 -18.01 -16.22
N ASP A 106 -12.05 -18.04 -17.48
CA ASP A 106 -12.46 -19.27 -18.20
C ASP A 106 -11.38 -20.37 -18.24
N ASN A 107 -10.10 -20.01 -18.11
CA ASN A 107 -8.96 -20.94 -18.10
C ASN A 107 -8.47 -21.33 -16.69
N ASN A 108 -9.30 -21.18 -15.64
CA ASN A 108 -8.90 -21.27 -14.22
C ASN A 108 -7.78 -20.28 -13.83
N THR A 109 -7.55 -19.25 -14.65
CA THR A 109 -6.63 -18.16 -14.32
C THR A 109 -7.29 -17.26 -13.28
N VAL A 110 -6.72 -17.22 -12.07
CA VAL A 110 -7.17 -16.34 -10.99
C VAL A 110 -6.56 -14.96 -11.20
N THR A 111 -7.39 -13.95 -11.44
CA THR A 111 -6.95 -12.56 -11.56
C THR A 111 -7.40 -11.74 -10.36
N PRO A 112 -6.55 -10.85 -9.83
CA PRO A 112 -6.93 -9.98 -8.73
C PRO A 112 -7.90 -8.91 -9.25
N ARG A 113 -9.11 -8.87 -8.70
CA ARG A 113 -10.11 -7.83 -8.94
C ARG A 113 -10.10 -6.84 -7.80
N VAL A 114 -9.94 -5.56 -8.13
CA VAL A 114 -10.06 -4.46 -7.18
C VAL A 114 -11.36 -3.73 -7.46
N ARG A 115 -12.19 -3.54 -6.43
CA ARG A 115 -13.42 -2.76 -6.52
C ARG A 115 -13.39 -1.62 -5.52
N HIS A 116 -13.91 -0.48 -5.94
CA HIS A 116 -13.99 0.72 -5.11
C HIS A 116 -15.43 0.98 -4.71
N PHE A 117 -15.63 1.37 -3.45
CA PHE A 117 -16.93 1.66 -2.89
C PHE A 117 -16.88 2.97 -2.13
N CYS A 118 -18.00 3.68 -2.05
CA CYS A 118 -18.13 4.75 -1.07
C CYS A 118 -18.68 4.17 0.24
N CYS A 119 -17.88 4.26 1.28
CA CYS A 119 -18.22 3.87 2.64
C CYS A 119 -18.75 5.04 3.43
N LYS A 120 -19.85 4.81 4.14
CA LYS A 120 -20.41 5.80 5.07
C LYS A 120 -20.80 5.16 6.40
N GLY A 121 -20.51 5.82 7.50
CA GLY A 121 -20.94 5.41 8.84
C GLY A 121 -20.18 6.18 9.92
N PHE A 122 -20.58 6.00 11.18
CA PHE A 122 -20.06 6.77 12.30
C PHE A 122 -18.53 6.67 12.45
N ALA A 123 -17.96 5.48 12.30
CA ALA A 123 -16.51 5.28 12.36
C ALA A 123 -15.77 5.98 11.21
N ILE A 124 -16.40 6.04 10.03
CA ILE A 124 -15.85 6.73 8.86
C ILE A 124 -15.93 8.24 9.05
N ASP A 125 -17.04 8.75 9.59
CA ASP A 125 -17.19 10.18 9.90
C ASP A 125 -16.16 10.65 10.92
N ILE A 126 -15.88 9.84 11.96
CA ILE A 126 -14.79 10.10 12.91
C ILE A 126 -13.45 10.10 12.20
N LEU A 127 -13.14 9.08 11.39
CA LEU A 127 -11.88 9.00 10.68
C LEU A 127 -11.66 10.22 9.78
N MET A 128 -12.68 10.63 9.01
CA MET A 128 -12.64 11.82 8.16
C MET A 128 -12.43 13.12 8.94
N ASN A 129 -12.95 13.20 10.17
CA ASN A 129 -12.66 14.34 11.05
C ASN A 129 -11.21 14.29 11.55
N LEU A 130 -10.70 13.12 11.93
CA LEU A 130 -9.30 12.97 12.33
C LEU A 130 -8.33 13.28 11.19
N GLU A 131 -8.61 12.83 9.96
CA GLU A 131 -7.84 13.15 8.77
C GLU A 131 -7.72 14.67 8.58
N ARG A 132 -8.82 15.39 8.79
CA ARG A 132 -8.87 16.85 8.69
C ARG A 132 -8.11 17.54 9.83
N ASP A 133 -8.32 17.09 11.06
CA ASP A 133 -7.78 17.74 12.26
C ASP A 133 -6.27 17.47 12.42
N LEU A 134 -5.80 16.31 11.98
CA LEU A 134 -4.41 15.87 12.09
C LEU A 134 -3.66 15.93 10.74
N GLU A 135 -4.31 16.40 9.69
CA GLU A 135 -3.74 16.59 8.34
C GLU A 135 -3.07 15.34 7.75
N PHE A 136 -3.73 14.17 7.88
CA PHE A 136 -3.30 12.93 7.23
C PHE A 136 -4.37 12.37 6.29
N GLU A 137 -3.94 11.51 5.36
CA GLU A 137 -4.82 10.76 4.48
C GLU A 137 -4.92 9.31 4.98
N ALA A 138 -6.09 8.69 4.92
CA ALA A 138 -6.32 7.29 5.19
C ALA A 138 -6.68 6.56 3.90
N GLU A 139 -6.15 5.35 3.74
CA GLU A 139 -6.58 4.42 2.69
C GLU A 139 -7.28 3.24 3.34
N ILE A 140 -8.58 3.10 3.09
CA ILE A 140 -9.42 2.09 3.73
C ILE A 140 -9.61 0.91 2.79
N TYR A 141 -9.40 -0.30 3.29
CA TYR A 141 -9.82 -1.51 2.60
C TYR A 141 -10.65 -2.44 3.48
N LEU A 142 -11.53 -3.21 2.84
CA LEU A 142 -12.31 -4.24 3.52
C LEU A 142 -11.56 -5.56 3.53
N VAL A 143 -11.50 -6.21 4.69
CA VAL A 143 -10.86 -7.50 4.87
C VAL A 143 -11.50 -8.56 3.96
N GLU A 144 -10.67 -9.32 3.24
CA GLU A 144 -11.08 -10.26 2.20
C GLU A 144 -11.94 -11.41 2.73
N ASP A 145 -11.55 -11.98 3.87
CA ASP A 145 -12.24 -13.12 4.47
C ASP A 145 -13.50 -12.73 5.27
N LYS A 146 -13.77 -11.42 5.38
CA LYS A 146 -14.88 -10.83 6.14
C LYS A 146 -14.93 -11.31 7.59
N LYS A 147 -13.79 -11.61 8.20
CA LYS A 147 -13.69 -12.04 9.60
C LYS A 147 -12.99 -10.97 10.44
N TYR A 148 -13.43 -10.86 11.69
CA TYR A 148 -12.76 -10.03 12.69
C TYR A 148 -11.36 -10.56 12.99
N GLY A 149 -11.28 -11.85 13.30
CA GLY A 149 -10.04 -12.55 13.55
C GLY A 149 -10.22 -13.66 14.56
N VAL A 150 -9.78 -14.85 14.18
CA VAL A 150 -9.78 -16.07 14.96
C VAL A 150 -8.38 -16.64 14.90
N TYR A 151 -7.82 -16.94 16.07
CA TYR A 151 -6.51 -17.58 16.14
C TYR A 151 -6.60 -19.03 15.69
N ASP A 152 -5.95 -19.36 14.59
CA ASP A 152 -5.79 -20.73 14.14
C ASP A 152 -4.63 -21.38 14.90
N LYS A 153 -4.96 -22.28 15.83
CA LYS A 153 -3.97 -23.01 16.66
C LYS A 153 -3.06 -23.93 15.84
N LYS A 154 -3.52 -24.45 14.70
CA LYS A 154 -2.73 -25.35 13.85
C LYS A 154 -1.70 -24.56 13.06
N LEU A 155 -2.15 -23.46 12.45
CA LEU A 155 -1.31 -22.58 11.63
C LEU A 155 -0.55 -21.53 12.46
N LYS A 156 -0.82 -21.47 13.77
CA LYS A 156 -0.27 -20.50 14.74
C LYS A 156 -0.39 -19.04 14.31
N ARG A 157 -1.46 -18.69 13.59
CA ARG A 157 -1.68 -17.37 13.00
C ARG A 157 -3.08 -16.84 13.25
N TRP A 158 -3.21 -15.53 13.23
CA TRP A 158 -4.51 -14.86 13.20
C TRP A 158 -5.00 -14.76 11.76
N ASN A 159 -6.31 -14.97 11.54
CA ASN A 159 -6.96 -14.60 10.30
C ASN A 159 -7.71 -13.27 10.45
N GLY A 160 -8.45 -12.88 9.42
CA GLY A 160 -9.26 -11.68 9.43
C GLY A 160 -8.49 -10.38 9.63
N MET A 161 -9.23 -9.38 10.07
CA MET A 161 -8.73 -8.04 10.33
C MET A 161 -7.58 -8.02 11.34
N ILE A 162 -7.63 -8.86 12.38
CA ILE A 162 -6.53 -9.01 13.34
C ILE A 162 -5.30 -9.61 12.65
N GLY A 163 -5.47 -10.61 11.80
CA GLY A 163 -4.36 -11.17 11.01
C GLY A 163 -3.68 -10.12 10.14
N ASP A 164 -4.46 -9.24 9.50
CA ASP A 164 -3.92 -8.13 8.70
C ASP A 164 -3.09 -7.15 9.53
N LEU A 165 -3.50 -6.85 10.77
CA LEU A 165 -2.68 -6.03 11.68
C LEU A 165 -1.40 -6.74 12.11
N VAL A 166 -1.50 -7.99 12.59
CA VAL A 166 -0.37 -8.76 13.11
C VAL A 166 0.69 -9.01 12.04
N ASP A 167 0.26 -9.24 10.79
CA ASP A 167 1.15 -9.48 9.66
C ASP A 167 1.73 -8.17 9.06
N GLY A 168 1.36 -7.01 9.61
CA GLY A 168 1.81 -5.69 9.15
C GLY A 168 1.21 -5.25 7.81
N ARG A 169 0.06 -5.81 7.43
CA ARG A 169 -0.68 -5.48 6.21
C ARG A 169 -1.57 -4.25 6.34
N ALA A 170 -1.92 -3.88 7.58
CA ALA A 170 -2.59 -2.64 7.93
C ALA A 170 -2.01 -2.08 9.24
N GLU A 171 -2.28 -0.80 9.49
CA GLU A 171 -1.77 -0.06 10.65
C GLU A 171 -2.87 0.18 11.68
N LEU A 172 -4.11 0.28 11.22
CA LEU A 172 -5.28 0.54 12.04
C LEU A 172 -6.45 -0.34 11.61
N ALA A 173 -7.24 -0.79 12.58
CA ALA A 173 -8.48 -1.49 12.34
C ALA A 173 -9.70 -0.68 12.78
N LEU A 174 -10.72 -0.63 11.92
CA LEU A 174 -12.05 -0.10 12.26
C LEU A 174 -13.01 -1.25 12.59
N ARG A 175 -13.48 -1.29 13.84
CA ARG A 175 -14.34 -2.36 14.37
C ARG A 175 -15.52 -1.79 15.18
N PRO A 176 -16.75 -2.33 15.05
CA PRO A 176 -17.82 -2.05 16.01
C PRO A 176 -17.65 -2.88 17.29
N PRO A 177 -17.99 -2.37 18.49
CA PRO A 177 -18.48 -1.02 18.80
C PRO A 177 -17.29 -0.09 19.11
N CYS A 178 -16.97 0.82 18.19
CA CYS A 178 -16.01 1.92 18.36
C CYS A 178 -14.80 1.64 19.28
N LEU A 179 -14.02 0.62 18.96
CA LEU A 179 -12.70 0.41 19.57
C LEU A 179 -11.68 0.47 18.44
N LEU A 180 -10.99 1.60 18.34
CA LEU A 180 -9.75 1.72 17.58
C LEU A 180 -8.71 0.83 18.28
N LEU A 181 -8.40 -0.31 17.67
CA LEU A 181 -7.27 -1.12 18.11
C LEU A 181 -6.04 -0.58 17.39
N PHE A 182 -5.19 0.13 18.14
CA PHE A 182 -3.82 0.41 17.74
C PHE A 182 -2.97 -0.79 18.16
N CYS A 183 -2.15 -1.32 17.24
CA CYS A 183 -1.15 -2.34 17.56
C CYS A 183 0.23 -1.70 17.70
#